data_AF-A0A081GQG3-F1
#
_entry.id   AF-A0A081GQG3-F1
#
_cell.length_a   1.000
_cell.length_b   1.000
_cell.length_c   1.000
_cell.angle_alpha   90.00
_cell.angle_beta   90.00
_cell.angle_gamma   90.00
#
_symmetry.space_group_name_H-M   'P 1'
#
loop_
_entity.id
_entity.type
_entity.pdbx_description
1 polymer ?
#
loop_
_entity_poly.entity_id
_entity_poly.type
_entity_poly.pdbx_seq_one_letter_code
_entity_poly.pdbx_strand_id
1 'polypeptide(L)' 'MRDSSARSAEVFRSPQRVTITIPYATYQQLLERSDRQGRSMSNLAAYLLESALLGQRALHGEEHPQQIGA' A
#
# COMPACT_ATOMS: atom_id res chain seq x y z
N MET A 1 -37.25 -16.13 -12.21
CA MET A 1 -36.64 -16.38 -10.88
C MET A 1 -35.23 -15.81 -10.90
N ARG A 2 -34.99 -14.75 -10.11
CA ARG A 2 -33.66 -14.16 -9.91
C ARG A 2 -33.15 -14.66 -8.56
N ASP A 3 -32.06 -15.40 -8.55
CA ASP A 3 -31.11 -15.37 -7.43
C ASP A 3 -29.72 -15.62 -8.00
N SER A 4 -28.94 -14.56 -8.08
CA SER A 4 -27.49 -14.64 -8.21
C SER A 4 -26.96 -13.73 -7.11
N SER A 5 -27.18 -14.18 -5.87
CA SER A 5 -26.51 -13.63 -4.71
C SER A 5 -25.01 -13.88 -4.86
N ALA A 6 -24.35 -12.94 -5.53
CA ALA A 6 -22.90 -12.80 -5.46
C ALA A 6 -22.54 -12.59 -4.00
N ARG A 7 -22.18 -13.69 -3.31
CA ARG A 7 -21.34 -13.57 -2.13
C ARG A 7 -20.02 -13.06 -2.64
N SER A 8 -19.84 -11.74 -2.57
CA SER A 8 -18.52 -11.12 -2.50
C SER A 8 -17.82 -11.84 -1.36
N ALA A 9 -17.07 -12.90 -1.67
CA ALA A 9 -16.20 -13.52 -0.70
C ALA A 9 -15.27 -12.39 -0.29
N GLU A 10 -15.48 -11.88 0.92
CA GLU A 10 -14.62 -10.90 1.54
C GLU A 10 -13.30 -11.63 1.70
N VAL A 11 -12.45 -11.51 0.67
CA VAL A 11 -11.16 -12.17 0.62
C VAL A 11 -10.39 -11.54 1.76
N PHE A 12 -10.33 -12.22 2.90
CA PHE A 12 -9.37 -11.95 3.95
C PHE A 12 -8.00 -12.09 3.29
N ARG A 13 -7.44 -10.96 2.85
CA ARG A 13 -6.17 -10.94 2.14
C ARG A 13 -5.10 -11.24 3.17
N SER A 14 -4.53 -12.44 3.09
CA SER A 14 -3.38 -12.81 3.89
C SER A 14 -2.18 -11.92 3.52
N PRO A 15 -1.30 -11.59 4.49
CA PRO A 15 -0.07 -10.87 4.21
C PRO A 15 0.75 -11.59 3.12
N GLN A 16 1.20 -10.85 2.11
CA GLN A 16 2.03 -11.38 1.03
C GLN A 16 3.48 -11.00 1.26
N ARG A 17 4.40 -11.97 1.18
CA ARG A 17 5.84 -11.72 1.31
C ARG A 17 6.40 -11.29 -0.04
N VAL A 18 7.02 -10.11 -0.07
CA VAL A 18 7.68 -9.55 -1.25
C VAL A 18 9.18 -9.44 -0.98
N THR A 19 10.00 -9.95 -1.90
CA THR A 19 11.45 -9.79 -1.88
C THR A 19 11.84 -8.87 -3.04
N ILE A 20 12.63 -7.85 -2.75
CA ILE A 20 13.12 -6.90 -3.75
C ILE A 20 14.61 -6.66 -3.57
N THR A 21 15.30 -6.38 -4.66
CA THR A 21 16.68 -5.87 -4.62
C THR A 21 16.62 -4.35 -4.63
N ILE A 22 17.33 -3.70 -3.70
CA ILE A 22 17.39 -2.24 -3.59
C ILE A 22 18.84 -1.77 -3.61
N PRO A 23 19.11 -0.50 -3.99
CA PRO A 23 20.44 0.07 -3.86
C PRO A 23 20.95 0.02 -2.41
N TYR A 24 22.26 -0.24 -2.24
CA TYR A 24 22.88 -0.37 -0.91
C TYR A 24 22.69 0.89 -0.05
N ALA A 25 22.78 2.08 -0.64
CA ALA A 25 22.54 3.34 0.06
C ALA A 25 21.13 3.44 0.64
N THR A 26 20.11 2.91 -0.06
CA THR A 26 18.73 2.84 0.43
C THR A 26 18.61 1.86 1.59
N TYR A 27 19.26 0.70 1.48
CA TYR A 27 19.32 -0.28 2.58
C TYR A 27 19.94 0.31 3.85
N GLN A 28 21.06 1.02 3.75
CA GLN A 28 21.70 1.65 4.91
C GLN A 28 20.79 2.68 5.59
N GLN A 29 20.10 3.51 4.81
CA GLN A 29 19.14 4.48 5.36
C GLN A 29 17.96 3.78 6.07
N LEU A 30 17.48 2.66 5.55
CA LEU A 30 16.44 1.86 6.20
C LEU A 30 16.93 1.27 7.52
N LEU A 31 18.15 0.70 7.54
CA LEU A 31 18.77 0.13 8.74
C LEU A 31 18.93 1.17 9.84
N GLU A 32 19.56 2.30 9.52
CA GLU A 32 19.80 3.36 10.50
C GLU A 32 18.48 3.90 11.08
N ARG A 33 17.47 4.11 10.22
CA ARG A 33 16.15 4.58 10.67
C ARG A 33 15.41 3.51 11.50
N SER A 34 15.50 2.23 11.13
CA SER A 34 14.84 1.15 11.87
C SER A 34 15.44 1.01 13.26
N ASP A 35 16.77 1.07 13.36
CA ASP A 35 17.50 0.98 14.62
C ASP A 35 17.16 2.16 15.52
N ARG A 36 17.18 3.38 14.98
CA ARG A 36 16.84 4.61 15.72
C ARG A 36 15.40 4.60 16.25
N GLN A 37 14.46 3.96 15.53
CA GLN A 37 13.06 3.87 15.93
C GLN A 37 12.75 2.63 16.79
N GLY A 38 13.72 1.74 16.99
CA GLY A 38 13.52 0.50 17.77
C GLY A 38 12.48 -0.45 17.15
N ARG A 39 12.38 -0.48 15.81
CA ARG A 39 11.46 -1.39 15.07
C ARG A 39 12.21 -2.19 14.02
N SER A 40 11.62 -3.30 13.59
CA SER A 40 12.24 -4.10 12.53
C SER A 40 12.26 -3.34 11.20
N MET A 41 13.30 -3.63 10.40
CA MET A 41 13.45 -3.06 9.06
C MET A 41 12.24 -3.36 8.16
N SER A 42 11.67 -4.57 8.24
CA SER A 42 10.47 -4.95 7.47
C SER A 42 9.23 -4.15 7.87
N ASN A 43 9.06 -3.86 9.17
CA ASN A 43 7.95 -3.05 9.64
C ASN A 43 8.09 -1.59 9.18
N LEU A 44 9.30 -1.02 9.26
CA LEU A 44 9.57 0.31 8.72
C LEU A 44 9.35 0.36 7.21
N ALA A 45 9.85 -0.63 6.46
CA ALA A 45 9.67 -0.70 5.01
C ALA A 45 8.18 -0.78 4.63
N ALA A 46 7.39 -1.60 5.31
CA ALA A 46 5.95 -1.70 5.10
C ALA A 46 5.25 -0.35 5.33
N TYR A 47 5.53 0.30 6.47
CA TYR A 47 4.97 1.62 6.79
C TYR A 47 5.32 2.68 5.74
N LEU A 48 6.56 2.72 5.28
CA LEU A 48 7.00 3.67 4.24
C LEU A 48 6.31 3.38 2.90
N LEU A 49 6.16 2.11 2.52
CA LEU A 49 5.44 1.71 1.31
C LEU A 49 3.97 2.13 1.36
N GLU A 50 3.28 1.83 2.46
CA GLU A 50 1.88 2.19 2.69
C GLU A 50 1.72 3.72 2.66
N SER A 51 2.58 4.46 3.34
CA SER A 51 2.54 5.93 3.38
C SER A 51 2.74 6.56 2.01
N ALA A 52 3.69 6.04 1.21
CA ALA A 52 3.92 6.51 -0.15
C ALA A 52 2.70 6.26 -1.05
N LEU A 53 2.09 5.07 -0.97
CA LEU A 53 0.92 4.72 -1.77
C LEU A 53 -0.34 5.51 -1.35
N LEU A 54 -0.53 5.75 -0.05
CA LEU A 54 -1.62 6.57 0.46
C LEU A 54 -1.47 8.04 0.05
N GLY A 55 -0.26 8.58 0.15
CA GLY A 55 0.05 9.94 -0.33
C GLY A 55 -0.19 10.07 -1.83
N GLN A 56 0.20 9.06 -2.62
CA GLN A 56 -0.04 9.04 -4.05
C GLN A 56 -1.53 8.97 -4.39
N ARG A 57 -2.33 8.28 -3.59
CA ARG A 57 -3.79 8.24 -3.75
C ARG A 57 -4.47 9.57 -3.44
N ALA A 58 -3.92 10.36 -2.50
CA ALA A 58 -4.38 11.73 -2.25
C ALA A 58 -4.04 12.68 -3.41
N LEU A 59 -2.90 12.47 -4.09
CA LEU A 59 -2.51 13.28 -5.26
C LEU A 59 -3.29 12.92 -6.53
N HIS A 60 -3.76 11.68 -6.66
CA HIS A 60 -4.58 11.22 -7.80
C HIS A 60 -6.09 11.32 -7.56
N GLY A 61 -6.52 11.91 -6.45
CA GLY A 61 -7.92 11.98 -6.04
C GLY A 61 -8.48 13.39 -6.06
N GLU A 62 -8.50 14.07 -7.21
CA GLU A 62 -9.41 15.18 -7.57
C GLU A 62 -9.44 15.34 -9.11
N GLU A 63 -9.74 14.27 -9.86
CA GLU A 63 -10.06 14.36 -11.29
C GLU A 63 -11.31 13.50 -11.59
N HIS A 64 -12.44 13.86 -10.97
CA HIS A 64 -13.79 13.52 -11.46
C HIS A 64 -14.81 14.54 -10.94
N PRO A 65 -15.20 15.50 -11.78
CA PRO A 65 -16.55 15.46 -12.36
C PRO A 65 -16.52 15.87 -13.86
N GLN A 66 -17.35 15.36 -14.76
CA GLN A 66 -18.76 15.75 -14.86
C GLN A 66 -19.57 14.72 -15.67
N GLN A 67 -20.57 14.18 -14.98
CA GLN A 67 -21.94 13.96 -15.43
C GLN A 67 -22.29 14.66 -16.76
N ILE A 68 -22.41 13.88 -17.84
CA ILE A 68 -23.25 14.25 -18.99
C ILE A 68 -24.59 13.52 -18.83
N GLY A 69 -25.55 14.22 -18.26
CA GLY A 69 -26.95 13.90 -18.49
C GLY A 69 -27.30 14.23 -19.94
N ALA A 70 -27.88 13.26 -20.63
CA ALA A 70 -28.64 13.45 -21.87
C ALA A 70 -30.01 12.81 -21.67
#